data_AF-A0A1V5LWU2-F1
#
_entry.id   AF-A0A1V5LWU2-F1
#
_cell.length_a   1.000
_cell.length_b   1.000
_cell.length_c   1.000
_cell.angle_alpha   90.00
_cell.angle_beta   90.00
_cell.angle_gamma   90.00
#
_symmetry.space_group_name_H-M   'P 1'
#
loop_
_entity.id
_entity.type
_entity.pdbx_description
1 polymer ?
#
loop_
_entity_poly.entity_id
_entity_poly.type
_entity_poly.pdbx_seq_one_letter_code
_entity_poly.pdbx_strand_id
1 'polypeptide(L)' 'MVPLNADTNVEFFAGSVAICDPALFVQVVRWDATTAIFRLNNPTNRDITTTFTTAPIKGYKALTAQVTVKAGQMVEVKSE' A
#
# COMPACT_ATOMS: atom_id res chain seq x y z
N MET A 1 -28.80 -8.28 18.38
CA MET A 1 -27.50 -8.82 18.80
C MET A 1 -26.92 -9.55 17.62
N VAL A 2 -25.95 -8.94 16.92
CA VAL A 2 -25.27 -9.58 15.79
C VAL A 2 -24.20 -10.49 16.39
N PRO A 3 -24.19 -11.81 16.09
CA PRO A 3 -23.17 -12.69 16.61
C PRO A 3 -21.81 -12.30 16.00
N LEU A 4 -20.86 -11.94 16.87
CA LEU A 4 -19.46 -11.78 16.48
C LEU A 4 -18.89 -13.20 16.31
N ASN A 5 -18.84 -13.70 15.07
CA ASN A 5 -18.17 -14.97 14.76
C ASN A 5 -16.66 -14.78 14.94
N ALA A 6 -16.17 -15.10 16.14
CA ALA A 6 -14.75 -15.01 16.51
C ALA A 6 -13.89 -16.14 15.88
N ASP A 7 -14.49 -17.04 15.10
CA ASP A 7 -13.81 -18.22 14.50
C ASP A 7 -13.17 -17.95 13.13
N THR A 8 -13.24 -16.73 12.58
CA THR A 8 -12.41 -16.38 11.43
C THR A 8 -11.01 -16.02 11.90
N ASN A 9 -10.05 -16.94 11.72
CA ASN A 9 -8.63 -16.62 11.77
C ASN A 9 -8.34 -15.50 10.75
N VAL A 10 -8.20 -14.27 11.23
CA VAL A 10 -7.70 -13.17 10.41
C VAL A 10 -6.18 -13.29 10.41
N GLU A 11 -5.61 -13.67 9.27
CA GLU A 11 -4.16 -13.56 9.07
C GLU A 11 -3.81 -12.07 9.10
N PHE A 12 -3.24 -11.59 10.20
CA PHE A 12 -2.75 -10.22 10.31
C PHE A 12 -1.28 -10.20 9.88
N PHE A 13 -0.94 -9.33 8.94
CA PHE A 13 0.44 -9.06 8.59
C PHE A 13 0.92 -7.83 9.37
N ALA A 14 1.84 -8.04 10.31
CA ALA A 14 2.58 -6.96 10.96
C ALA A 14 3.92 -6.77 10.24
N GLY A 15 3.97 -5.82 9.31
CA GLY A 15 5.18 -5.52 8.55
C GLY A 15 4.98 -4.39 7.55
N SER A 16 6.05 -3.99 6.87
CA SER A 16 5.93 -2.99 5.80
C SER A 16 5.16 -3.58 4.64
N VAL A 17 4.05 -2.94 4.25
CA VAL A 17 3.20 -3.38 3.13
C VAL A 17 3.86 -3.15 1.77
N ALA A 18 4.88 -2.29 1.72
CA ALA A 18 5.61 -1.96 0.51
C ALA A 18 7.05 -1.51 0.83
N ILE A 19 7.87 -1.51 -0.21
CA ILE A 19 9.21 -0.94 -0.27
C ILE A 19 9.12 0.27 -1.21
N CYS A 20 9.42 1.46 -0.69
CA CYS A 20 9.50 2.72 -1.44
C CYS A 20 10.37 3.73 -0.67
N ASP A 21 10.46 4.97 -1.15
CA ASP A 21 11.12 6.05 -0.41
C ASP A 21 10.51 6.19 1.00
N PRO A 22 11.33 6.19 2.07
CA PRO A 22 10.86 6.19 3.45
C PRO A 22 10.22 7.52 3.89
N ALA A 23 10.37 8.59 3.11
CA ALA A 23 9.69 9.86 3.37
C ALA A 23 8.23 9.86 2.88
N LEU A 24 7.80 8.83 2.15
CA LEU A 24 6.40 8.68 1.74
C LEU A 24 5.59 7.96 2.82
N PHE A 25 4.39 8.46 3.07
CA PHE A 25 3.38 7.74 3.84
C PHE A 25 2.56 6.84 2.90
N VAL A 26 2.55 5.55 3.19
CA VAL A 26 1.81 4.54 2.43
C VAL A 26 0.51 4.18 3.14
N GLN A 27 -0.61 4.28 2.43
CA GLN A 27 -1.92 3.84 2.91
C GLN A 27 -2.45 2.73 2.01
N VAL A 28 -2.91 1.64 2.60
CA VAL A 28 -3.60 0.57 1.87
C VAL A 28 -5.06 0.97 1.69
N VAL A 29 -5.51 1.13 0.45
CA VAL A 29 -6.94 1.38 0.15
C VAL A 29 -7.66 0.04 -0.03
N ARG A 30 -7.06 -0.87 -0.81
CA ARG A 30 -7.52 -2.23 -1.02
C ARG A 30 -6.34 -3.11 -1.41
N TRP A 31 -6.17 -4.24 -0.74
CA TRP A 31 -5.18 -5.22 -1.14
C TRP A 31 -5.73 -6.63 -0.91
N ASP A 32 -5.91 -7.38 -1.99
CA ASP A 32 -6.38 -8.76 -2.00
C ASP A 32 -5.68 -9.53 -3.13
N ALA A 33 -6.08 -10.79 -3.36
CA ALA A 33 -5.47 -11.67 -4.37
C ALA A 33 -5.53 -11.13 -5.80
N THR A 34 -6.48 -10.25 -6.10
CA THR A 34 -6.75 -9.74 -7.46
C THR A 34 -6.42 -8.27 -7.61
N THR A 35 -6.52 -7.50 -6.53
CA THR A 35 -6.48 -6.05 -6.54
C THR A 35 -5.45 -5.53 -5.57
N ALA A 36 -4.62 -4.59 -6.01
CA ALA A 36 -3.71 -3.80 -5.19
C ALA A 36 -3.96 -2.32 -5.47
N ILE A 37 -4.38 -1.55 -4.46
CA ILE A 37 -4.62 -0.10 -4.52
C ILE A 37 -4.03 0.53 -3.26
N PHE A 38 -3.08 1.45 -3.46
CA PHE A 38 -2.37 2.15 -2.40
C PHE A 38 -2.38 3.65 -2.67
N ARG A 39 -2.33 4.44 -1.60
CA ARG A 39 -2.10 5.88 -1.67
C ARG A 39 -0.74 6.21 -1.10
N LEU A 40 0.02 7.00 -1.84
CA LEU A 40 1.32 7.52 -1.44
C LEU A 40 1.18 9.01 -1.20
N ASN A 41 1.44 9.44 0.03
CA ASN A 41 1.43 10.85 0.42
C ASN A 41 2.87 11.32 0.65
N ASN A 42 3.25 12.41 -0.01
CA ASN A 42 4.52 13.09 0.19
C ASN A 42 4.32 14.32 1.11
N PRO A 43 4.64 14.21 2.41
CA PRO A 43 4.52 15.31 3.37
C PRO A 43 5.66 16.34 3.22
N THR A 44 6.65 16.07 2.38
CA THR A 44 7.86 16.89 2.27
C THR A 44 7.65 18.08 1.34
N ASN A 45 8.65 18.97 1.32
CA ASN A 45 8.70 20.15 0.45
C ASN A 45 9.45 19.89 -0.87
N ARG A 46 9.74 18.64 -1.24
CA ARG A 46 10.39 18.27 -2.50
C ARG A 46 9.67 17.15 -3.20
N ASP A 47 9.79 17.09 -4.53
CA ASP A 47 9.30 15.96 -5.30
C ASP A 47 10.08 14.68 -4.95
N ILE A 48 9.38 13.55 -4.91
CA ILE A 48 9.97 12.23 -4.68
C ILE A 48 9.62 11.34 -5.87
N THR A 49 10.66 10.88 -6.57
CA THR A 49 10.55 9.84 -7.60
C THR A 49 11.13 8.55 -7.05
N THR A 50 10.33 7.49 -6.99
CA THR A 50 10.73 6.21 -6.40
C THR A 50 10.10 5.03 -7.12
N THR A 51 10.66 3.85 -6.90
CA THR A 51 10.01 2.58 -7.25
C THR A 51 9.21 2.13 -6.05
N PHE A 52 7.90 2.06 -6.21
CA PHE A 52 6.99 1.45 -5.23
C PHE A 52 6.83 -0.03 -5.55
N THR A 53 7.10 -0.90 -4.58
CA THR A 53 6.95 -2.36 -4.71
C THR A 53 6.23 -2.91 -3.49
N THR A 54 5.11 -3.60 -3.66
CA THR A 54 4.42 -4.28 -2.54
C THR A 54 5.28 -5.41 -1.97
N ALA A 55 5.17 -5.65 -0.66
CA ALA A 55 5.82 -6.81 -0.06
C ALA A 55 5.30 -8.13 -0.67
N PRO A 56 6.15 -9.17 -0.81
CA PRO A 56 5.77 -10.45 -1.40
C PRO A 56 4.96 -11.30 -0.41
N ILE A 57 3.72 -10.88 -0.15
CA ILE A 57 2.80 -11.59 0.75
C ILE A 57 2.00 -12.62 -0.07
N LYS A 58 2.04 -13.89 0.35
CA LYS A 58 1.31 -14.98 -0.32
C LYS A 58 -0.19 -14.68 -0.32
N GLY A 59 -0.84 -14.85 -1.47
CA GLY A 59 -2.29 -14.63 -1.60
C GLY A 59 -2.70 -13.17 -1.85
N TYR A 60 -1.74 -12.25 -1.95
CA TYR A 60 -2.00 -10.84 -2.27
C TYR A 60 -1.40 -10.45 -3.62
N LYS A 61 -2.07 -9.57 -4.35
CA LYS A 61 -1.66 -9.09 -5.67
C LYS A 61 -0.36 -8.29 -5.57
N ALA A 62 0.67 -8.73 -6.29
CA ALA A 62 1.90 -7.96 -6.40
C ALA A 62 1.69 -6.70 -7.27
N LEU A 63 2.31 -5.59 -6.88
CA LEU A 63 2.32 -4.34 -7.61
C LEU A 63 3.71 -3.70 -7.52
N THR A 64 4.28 -3.38 -8.69
CA THR A 64 5.51 -2.61 -8.83
C THR A 64 5.25 -1.46 -9.79
N ALA A 65 5.58 -0.23 -9.41
CA ALA A 65 5.41 0.95 -10.25
C ALA A 65 6.49 1.99 -9.98
N GLN A 66 6.94 2.67 -11.03
CA GLN A 66 7.72 3.90 -10.88
C GLN A 66 6.73 5.06 -10.70
N VAL A 67 6.91 5.83 -9.63
CA VAL A 67 5.96 6.88 -9.23
C VAL A 67 6.70 8.15 -8.85
N THR A 68 6.14 9.29 -9.25
CA THR A 68 6.56 10.60 -8.80
C THR A 68 5.45 11.21 -7.97
N VAL A 69 5.72 11.46 -6.68
CA VAL A 69 4.80 12.14 -5.76
C VAL A 69 5.31 13.55 -5.54
N LYS A 70 4.55 14.55 -6.01
CA LYS A 70 4.92 15.96 -5.87
C LYS A 70 4.92 16.39 -4.40
N ALA A 71 5.70 17.42 -4.09
CA ALA A 71 5.74 18.01 -2.74
C ALA A 71 4.33 18.33 -2.22
N GLY A 72 4.00 17.88 -1.01
CA GLY A 72 2.70 18.08 -0.37
C GLY A 72 1.50 17.38 -1.03
N GLN A 73 1.73 16.49 -2.00
CA GLN A 73 0.66 15.82 -2.74
C GLN A 73 0.51 14.34 -2.37
N MET A 74 -0.63 13.81 -2.79
CA MET A 74 -0.96 12.39 -2.73
C MET A 74 -1.22 11.86 -4.14
N VAL A 75 -0.78 10.63 -4.39
CA VAL A 75 -1.10 9.88 -5.61
C VAL A 75 -1.63 8.49 -5.27
N GLU A 76 -2.48 7.95 -6.13
CA GLU A 76 -2.94 6.57 -6.03
C GLU A 76 -2.16 5.69 -7.01
N VAL A 77 -1.69 4.54 -6.53
CA VAL A 77 -1.01 3.52 -7.33
C VAL A 77 -1.84 2.26 -7.26
N LYS A 78 -2.13 1.68 -8.43
CA LYS A 78 -2.99 0.50 -8.54
C LYS A 78 -2.44 -0.50 -9.55
N SER A 79 -2.70 -1.78 -9.31
CA SER A 79 -2.49 -2.82 -10.31
C SER A 79 -3.61 -2.76 -11.35
N GLU A 80 -3.26 -2.69 -12.63
CA GLU A 80 -4.19 -3.01 -13.72
C GLU A 80 -4.60 -4.49 -13.70
#